data_AF-A0A5E5Q3W6-F1
#
_entry.id   AF-A0A5E5Q3W6-F1
#
_cell.length_a   1.000
_cell.length_b   1.000
_cell.length_c   1.000
_cell.angle_alpha   90.00
_cell.angle_beta   90.00
_cell.angle_gamma   90.00
#
_symmetry.space_group_name_H-M   'P 1'
#
loop_
_entity.id
_entity.type
_entity.pdbx_description
1 polymer ?
#
loop_
_entity_poly.entity_id
_entity_poly.type
_entity_poly.pdbx_seq_one_letter_code
_entity_poly.pdbx_strand_id
1 'polypeptide(L)'
;MNELSNILQPTSQEIKKRHVAKNKKIRLYQKNTSKEFLQKSLKITGNIPVDLDVKDNDSFIFISHEQTHLTHGLHKYPAKFFPELPKWLIQKYSKPGDKIIDPFSGSGTSNIEALLLSRNSIGIDIDPFARFMSKVKTTKLDIGKL
;
A
#
# COMPACT_ATOMS: atom_id res chain seq x y z
N MET A 1 37.61 -3.67 58.65
CA MET A 1 36.42 -4.37 58.14
C MET A 1 36.15 -3.88 56.73
N ASN A 2 36.78 -4.56 55.77
CA ASN A 2 36.45 -4.50 54.34
C ASN A 2 35.23 -5.39 54.14
N GLU A 3 34.12 -4.85 53.65
CA GLU A 3 33.12 -5.59 52.86
C GLU A 3 32.04 -4.61 52.34
N LEU A 4 32.43 -3.74 51.41
CA LEU A 4 31.48 -3.18 50.45
C LEU A 4 31.71 -3.92 49.14
N SER A 5 30.95 -5.00 48.98
CA SER A 5 30.98 -5.91 47.84
C SER A 5 30.85 -5.17 46.50
N ASN A 6 31.86 -5.37 45.66
CA ASN A 6 31.96 -5.00 44.26
C ASN A 6 30.65 -5.18 43.47
N ILE A 7 29.97 -4.09 43.12
CA ILE A 7 29.11 -4.07 41.94
C ILE A 7 30.04 -3.78 40.76
N LEU A 8 30.62 -4.85 40.20
CA LEU A 8 31.44 -4.79 38.99
C LEU A 8 30.61 -4.12 37.87
N GLN A 9 31.00 -2.92 37.47
CA GLN A 9 30.44 -2.28 36.29
C GLN A 9 30.81 -3.12 35.05
N PRO A 10 29.83 -3.45 34.18
CA PRO A 10 30.07 -4.35 33.05
C PRO A 10 31.12 -3.76 32.11
N THR A 11 32.04 -4.60 31.65
CA THR A 11 33.12 -4.19 30.77
C THR A 11 32.59 -3.72 29.41
N SER A 12 33.35 -2.88 28.69
CA SER A 12 32.98 -2.41 27.34
C SER A 12 32.70 -3.55 26.35
N GLN A 13 33.31 -4.73 26.56
CA GLN A 13 33.03 -5.93 25.76
C GLN A 13 31.71 -6.60 26.14
N GLU A 14 31.33 -6.64 27.42
CA GLU A 14 30.03 -7.16 27.88
C GLU A 14 28.87 -6.26 27.45
N ILE A 15 29.05 -4.94 27.48
CA ILE A 15 28.05 -3.97 27.00
C ILE A 15 27.80 -4.17 25.49
N LYS A 16 28.86 -4.34 24.68
CA LYS A 16 28.74 -4.65 23.24
C LYS A 16 28.04 -5.99 22.99
N LYS A 17 28.41 -7.06 23.72
CA LYS A 17 27.75 -8.38 23.62
C LYS A 17 26.26 -8.31 23.98
N ARG A 18 25.89 -7.59 25.05
CA ARG A 18 24.48 -7.37 25.45
C ARG A 18 23.69 -6.61 24.38
N HIS A 19 24.28 -5.58 23.77
CA HIS A 19 23.65 -4.82 22.68
C HIS A 19 23.40 -5.69 21.43
N VAL A 20 24.40 -6.47 21.02
CA VAL A 20 24.29 -7.38 19.86
C VAL A 20 23.25 -8.48 20.12
N ALA A 21 23.24 -9.07 21.32
CA ALA A 21 22.26 -10.08 21.69
C ALA A 21 20.82 -9.52 21.73
N LYS A 22 20.64 -8.30 22.24
CA LYS A 22 19.34 -7.60 22.24
C LYS A 22 18.84 -7.34 20.82
N ASN A 23 19.71 -6.85 19.93
CA ASN A 23 19.38 -6.62 18.52
C ASN A 23 19.06 -7.93 17.78
N LYS A 24 19.79 -9.02 18.07
CA LYS A 24 19.51 -10.35 17.51
C LYS A 24 18.15 -10.89 17.96
N LYS A 25 17.78 -10.71 19.24
CA LYS A 25 16.49 -11.14 19.80
C LYS A 25 15.31 -10.35 19.22
N ILE A 26 15.45 -9.03 19.07
CA ILE A 26 14.45 -8.16 18.42
C ILE A 26 14.23 -8.59 16.97
N ARG A 27 15.31 -8.82 16.21
CA ARG A 27 15.24 -9.25 14.81
C ARG A 27 14.61 -10.63 14.66
N LEU A 28 14.89 -11.55 15.59
CA LEU A 28 14.29 -12.89 15.60
C LEU A 28 12.79 -12.83 15.92
N TYR A 29 12.39 -12.01 16.89
CA TYR A 29 10.98 -11.76 17.22
C TYR A 29 10.23 -11.19 16.02
N GLN A 30 10.73 -10.11 15.41
CA GLN A 30 10.15 -9.53 14.19
C GLN A 30 10.04 -10.54 13.04
N LYS A 31 11.03 -11.44 12.89
CA LYS A 31 11.03 -12.49 11.86
C LYS A 31 10.04 -13.62 12.14
N ASN A 32 9.82 -13.96 13.41
CA ASN A 32 8.83 -14.96 13.80
C ASN A 32 7.41 -14.40 13.69
N THR A 33 7.18 -13.16 14.15
CA THR A 33 5.89 -12.47 14.02
C THR A 33 5.49 -12.27 12.56
N SER A 34 6.43 -11.92 11.69
CA SER A 34 6.15 -11.80 10.25
C SER A 34 5.86 -13.14 9.59
N LYS A 35 6.55 -14.22 9.97
CA LYS A 35 6.20 -15.59 9.52
C LYS A 35 4.79 -16.00 9.94
N GLU A 36 4.43 -15.73 11.18
CA GLU A 36 3.12 -16.10 11.72
C GLU A 36 1.99 -15.30 11.06
N PHE A 37 2.20 -14.01 10.81
CA PHE A 37 1.30 -13.18 10.01
C PHE A 37 1.12 -13.72 8.59
N LEU A 38 2.22 -14.01 7.89
CA LEU A 38 2.18 -14.55 6.52
C LEU A 38 1.45 -15.90 6.45
N GLN A 39 1.53 -16.72 7.51
CA GLN A 39 0.89 -18.02 7.57
C GLN A 39 -0.62 -17.94 7.85
N LYS A 40 -1.07 -16.88 8.55
CA LYS A 40 -2.48 -16.62 8.86
C LYS A 40 -3.20 -15.77 7.81
N SER A 41 -2.46 -15.11 6.92
CA SER A 41 -3.02 -14.17 5.95
C SER A 41 -3.52 -14.86 4.68
N LEU A 42 -4.68 -14.43 4.17
CA LEU A 42 -5.17 -14.85 2.87
C LEU A 42 -4.37 -14.15 1.77
N LYS A 43 -3.74 -14.93 0.90
CA LYS A 43 -2.96 -14.42 -0.23
C LYS A 43 -3.83 -14.32 -1.49
N ILE A 44 -3.89 -13.13 -2.07
CA ILE A 44 -4.65 -12.82 -3.29
C ILE A 44 -3.66 -12.28 -4.33
N THR A 45 -3.73 -12.80 -5.54
CA THR A 45 -2.81 -12.47 -6.62
C THR A 45 -3.57 -11.86 -7.80
N GLY A 46 -3.19 -10.66 -8.23
CA GLY A 46 -3.86 -9.92 -9.30
C GLY A 46 -5.23 -9.38 -8.88
N ASN A 47 -6.26 -9.67 -9.67
CA ASN A 47 -7.61 -9.16 -9.42
C ASN A 47 -8.18 -9.69 -8.09
N ILE A 48 -8.76 -8.78 -7.31
CA ILE A 48 -9.43 -9.12 -6.05
C ILE A 48 -10.89 -9.51 -6.35
N PRO A 49 -11.39 -10.65 -5.83
CA PRO A 49 -12.79 -11.04 -6.03
C PRO A 49 -13.76 -9.99 -5.48
N VAL A 50 -14.75 -9.59 -6.28
CA VAL A 50 -15.72 -8.54 -5.89
C VAL A 50 -16.58 -8.99 -4.69
N ASP A 51 -16.86 -10.28 -4.62
CA ASP A 51 -17.60 -10.97 -3.56
C ASP A 51 -16.72 -11.39 -2.37
N LEU A 52 -15.44 -10.99 -2.34
CA LEU A 52 -14.55 -11.23 -1.21
C LEU A 52 -15.20 -10.66 0.07
N ASP A 53 -15.59 -11.55 0.98
CA ASP A 53 -16.10 -11.21 2.29
C ASP A 53 -14.93 -10.79 3.19
N VAL A 54 -15.04 -9.61 3.81
CA VAL A 54 -13.98 -9.03 4.64
C VAL A 54 -14.54 -8.88 6.04
N LYS A 55 -13.94 -9.59 6.99
CA LYS A 55 -14.33 -9.61 8.39
C LYS A 55 -13.28 -8.90 9.25
N ASP A 56 -13.71 -8.51 10.44
CA ASP A 56 -12.81 -7.92 11.43
C ASP A 56 -11.64 -8.86 11.73
N ASN A 57 -10.43 -8.30 11.72
CA ASN A 57 -9.15 -9.00 11.92
C ASN A 57 -8.69 -9.90 10.76
N ASP A 58 -9.34 -9.87 9.60
CA ASP A 58 -8.79 -10.51 8.42
C ASP A 58 -7.46 -9.85 8.01
N SER A 59 -6.50 -10.68 7.64
CA SER A 59 -5.20 -10.25 7.13
C SER A 59 -5.06 -10.71 5.69
N PHE A 60 -4.79 -9.76 4.78
CA PHE A 60 -4.64 -10.05 3.36
C PHE A 60 -3.23 -9.73 2.88
N ILE A 61 -2.73 -10.55 1.96
CA ILE A 61 -1.52 -10.26 1.19
C ILE A 61 -1.94 -10.12 -0.26
N PHE A 62 -1.90 -8.91 -0.78
CA PHE A 62 -2.13 -8.64 -2.19
C PHE A 62 -0.81 -8.67 -2.97
N ILE A 63 -0.76 -9.51 -4.01
CA ILE A 63 0.35 -9.54 -4.96
C ILE A 63 -0.15 -8.99 -6.29
N SER A 64 0.17 -7.73 -6.57
CA SER A 64 -0.08 -7.10 -7.86
C SER A 64 1.11 -7.31 -8.80
N HIS A 65 0.83 -7.76 -10.02
CA HIS A 65 1.83 -8.00 -11.04
C HIS A 65 1.90 -6.87 -12.08
N GLU A 66 0.82 -6.11 -12.26
CA GLU A 66 0.70 -5.15 -13.36
C GLU A 66 0.21 -3.78 -12.87
N GLN A 67 1.16 -2.93 -12.45
CA GLN A 67 0.85 -1.62 -11.86
C GLN A 67 0.96 -0.45 -12.84
N THR A 68 1.36 -0.71 -14.08
CA THR A 68 1.67 0.30 -15.10
C THR A 68 0.88 0.15 -16.39
N HIS A 69 -0.16 -0.68 -16.42
CA HIS A 69 -0.97 -0.88 -17.62
C HIS A 69 -1.66 0.43 -18.05
N LEU A 70 -1.95 0.55 -19.35
CA LEU A 70 -2.64 1.71 -19.93
C LEU A 70 -1.99 3.04 -19.48
N THR A 71 -2.79 3.97 -18.97
CA THR A 71 -2.31 5.29 -18.55
C THR A 71 -1.70 5.31 -17.15
N HIS A 72 -1.77 4.22 -16.37
CA HIS A 72 -1.15 4.16 -15.04
C HIS A 72 0.37 4.35 -15.09
N GLY A 73 0.98 3.89 -16.19
CA GLY A 73 2.42 3.92 -16.45
C GLY A 73 2.98 5.22 -17.01
N LEU A 74 2.16 6.22 -17.36
CA LEU A 74 2.63 7.45 -18.03
C LEU A 74 3.68 8.24 -17.23
N HIS A 75 3.62 8.19 -15.90
CA HIS A 75 4.63 8.79 -15.03
C HIS A 75 4.67 8.09 -13.67
N LYS A 76 5.89 7.95 -13.13
CA LYS A 76 6.11 7.45 -11.76
C LYS A 76 5.68 8.52 -10.77
N TYR A 77 4.73 8.22 -9.91
CA TYR A 77 4.34 9.09 -8.80
C TYR A 77 4.49 8.28 -7.51
N PRO A 78 5.00 8.88 -6.41
CA PRO A 78 5.21 8.16 -5.17
C PRO A 78 3.89 7.70 -4.54
N ALA A 79 3.97 6.66 -3.70
CA ALA A 79 2.87 6.21 -2.83
C ALA A 79 1.52 5.96 -3.52
N LYS A 80 1.51 5.60 -4.81
CA LYS A 80 0.27 5.20 -5.52
C LYS A 80 -0.25 3.85 -5.01
N PHE A 81 -1.57 3.68 -5.02
CA PHE A 81 -2.18 2.36 -4.97
C PHE A 81 -1.77 1.52 -6.19
N PHE A 82 -1.72 0.20 -6.01
CA PHE A 82 -1.80 -0.73 -7.13
C PHE A 82 -3.23 -0.70 -7.70
N PRO A 83 -3.43 -0.75 -9.03
CA PRO A 83 -4.75 -0.55 -9.65
C PRO A 83 -5.86 -1.49 -9.16
N GLU A 84 -5.51 -2.72 -8.79
CA GLU A 84 -6.48 -3.75 -8.41
C GLU A 84 -7.27 -3.39 -7.14
N LEU A 85 -6.70 -2.59 -6.22
CA LEU A 85 -7.38 -2.16 -5.00
C LEU A 85 -8.55 -1.19 -5.26
N PRO A 86 -8.35 -0.01 -5.89
CA PRO A 86 -9.46 0.89 -6.20
C PRO A 86 -10.46 0.24 -7.16
N LYS A 87 -10.00 -0.56 -8.14
CA LYS A 87 -10.89 -1.32 -9.03
C LYS A 87 -11.89 -2.19 -8.24
N TRP A 88 -11.38 -2.97 -7.28
CA TRP A 88 -12.19 -3.83 -6.44
C TRP A 88 -13.21 -3.05 -5.60
N LEU A 89 -12.77 -1.99 -4.93
CA LEU A 89 -13.66 -1.15 -4.12
C LEU A 89 -14.76 -0.49 -4.97
N ILE A 90 -14.41 0.02 -6.14
CA ILE A 90 -15.37 0.64 -7.06
C ILE A 90 -16.38 -0.40 -7.57
N GLN A 91 -15.93 -1.59 -7.95
CA GLN A 91 -16.84 -2.67 -8.40
C GLN A 91 -17.77 -3.13 -7.28
N LYS A 92 -17.27 -3.23 -6.05
CA LYS A 92 -18.03 -3.72 -4.90
C LYS A 92 -19.09 -2.72 -4.41
N TYR A 93 -18.79 -1.42 -4.44
CA TYR A 93 -19.62 -0.39 -3.80
C TYR A 93 -20.28 0.61 -4.76
N SER A 94 -20.19 0.41 -6.08
CA SER A 94 -20.83 1.29 -7.06
C SER A 94 -21.33 0.54 -8.29
N LYS A 95 -22.19 1.18 -9.08
CA LYS A 95 -22.68 0.72 -10.38
C LYS A 95 -22.14 1.60 -11.51
N PRO A 96 -22.12 1.11 -12.77
CA PRO A 96 -21.80 1.96 -13.92
C PRO A 96 -22.67 3.23 -13.92
N GLY A 97 -22.05 4.37 -14.22
CA GLY A 97 -22.70 5.69 -14.17
C GLY A 97 -22.59 6.42 -12.83
N ASP A 98 -22.35 5.72 -11.72
CA ASP A 98 -22.18 6.34 -10.41
C ASP A 98 -20.97 7.30 -10.37
N LYS A 99 -20.96 8.19 -9.37
CA LYS A 99 -19.88 9.13 -9.12
C LYS A 99 -18.98 8.65 -7.99
N ILE A 100 -17.69 8.56 -8.25
CA ILE A 100 -16.64 8.24 -7.27
C ILE A 100 -15.92 9.52 -6.88
N ILE A 101 -15.66 9.70 -5.58
CA ILE A 101 -14.83 10.80 -5.08
C ILE A 101 -13.58 10.25 -4.42
N ASP A 102 -12.42 10.79 -4.78
CA ASP A 102 -11.14 10.53 -4.12
C ASP A 102 -10.56 11.87 -3.63
N PRO A 103 -10.62 12.16 -2.32
CA PRO A 103 -10.18 13.44 -1.77
C PRO A 103 -8.64 13.60 -1.71
N PHE A 104 -7.88 12.51 -1.95
CA PHE A 104 -6.40 12.48 -1.92
C PHE A 104 -5.88 11.68 -3.10
N SER A 105 -6.32 12.07 -4.30
CA SER A 105 -6.22 11.28 -5.52
C SER A 105 -4.79 11.05 -6.03
N GLY A 106 -3.82 11.84 -5.59
CA GLY A 106 -2.46 11.81 -6.11
C GLY A 106 -2.46 11.91 -7.64
N SER A 107 -1.73 11.01 -8.30
CA SER A 107 -1.72 10.94 -9.77
C SER A 107 -2.96 10.27 -10.39
N GLY A 108 -4.01 9.98 -9.62
CA GLY A 108 -5.32 9.60 -10.12
C GLY A 108 -5.59 8.11 -10.37
N THR A 109 -4.92 7.18 -9.67
CA THR A 109 -5.16 5.73 -9.87
C THR A 109 -6.64 5.37 -9.70
N SER A 110 -7.30 5.88 -8.66
CA SER A 110 -8.74 5.66 -8.41
C SER A 110 -9.61 6.22 -9.53
N ASN A 111 -9.26 7.40 -10.06
CA ASN A 111 -9.99 8.05 -11.15
C ASN A 111 -9.87 7.29 -12.47
N ILE A 112 -8.69 6.73 -12.76
CA ILE A 112 -8.46 5.89 -13.94
C ILE A 112 -9.30 4.62 -13.85
N GLU A 113 -9.28 3.92 -12.71
CA GLU A 113 -10.09 2.70 -12.54
C GLU A 113 -11.59 3.00 -12.58
N ALA A 114 -12.04 4.12 -12.00
CA ALA A 114 -13.42 4.57 -12.13
C ALA A 114 -13.80 4.76 -13.61
N LEU A 115 -12.94 5.44 -14.39
CA LEU A 115 -13.16 5.65 -15.82
C LEU A 115 -13.23 4.33 -16.59
N LEU A 116 -12.30 3.41 -16.35
CA LEU A 116 -12.26 2.09 -17.00
C LEU A 116 -13.51 1.26 -16.66
N LEU A 117 -14.03 1.42 -15.45
CA LEU A 117 -15.26 0.79 -15.00
C LEU A 117 -16.52 1.56 -15.42
N SER A 118 -16.45 2.58 -16.28
CA SER A 118 -17.61 3.38 -16.70
C SER A 118 -18.31 4.10 -15.54
N ARG A 119 -17.55 4.59 -14.56
CA ARG A 119 -18.00 5.52 -13.52
C ARG A 119 -17.49 6.92 -13.83
N ASN A 120 -18.22 7.91 -13.33
CA ASN A 120 -17.71 9.28 -13.25
C ASN A 120 -16.82 9.41 -12.02
N SER A 121 -15.81 10.27 -12.05
CA SER A 121 -14.99 10.50 -10.86
C SER A 121 -14.55 11.94 -10.67
N ILE A 122 -14.34 12.32 -9.41
CA ILE A 122 -13.78 13.60 -8.98
C ILE A 122 -12.57 13.28 -8.10
N GLY A 123 -11.39 13.70 -8.54
CA GLY A 123 -10.14 13.57 -7.78
C GLY A 123 -9.71 14.94 -7.26
N ILE A 124 -9.41 15.02 -5.96
CA ILE A 124 -8.87 16.21 -5.32
C ILE A 124 -7.46 15.87 -4.84
N ASP A 125 -6.53 16.80 -5.00
CA ASP A 125 -5.21 16.72 -4.40
C ASP A 125 -4.65 18.13 -4.20
N ILE A 126 -3.83 18.33 -3.18
CA ILE A 126 -3.18 19.61 -2.91
C ILE A 126 -2.04 19.90 -3.88
N ASP A 127 -1.34 18.86 -4.34
CA ASP A 127 -0.20 18.98 -5.26
C ASP A 127 -0.68 19.31 -6.69
N PRO A 128 -0.32 20.47 -7.24
CA PRO A 128 -0.68 20.84 -8.62
C PRO A 128 -0.15 19.84 -9.65
N PHE A 129 1.02 19.25 -9.42
CA PHE A 129 1.61 18.28 -10.34
C PHE A 129 0.83 16.96 -10.33
N ALA A 130 0.41 16.49 -9.14
CA ALA A 130 -0.49 15.35 -8.99
C ALA A 130 -1.79 15.54 -9.81
N ARG A 131 -2.43 16.71 -9.66
CA ARG A 131 -3.65 17.06 -10.40
C ARG A 131 -3.42 17.09 -11.91
N PHE A 132 -2.31 17.69 -12.36
CA PHE A 132 -1.94 17.70 -13.78
C PHE A 132 -1.78 16.27 -14.32
N MET A 133 -1.05 15.42 -13.61
CA MET A 133 -0.85 14.03 -14.00
C MET A 133 -2.17 13.24 -14.03
N SER A 134 -3.01 13.41 -13.01
CA SER A 134 -4.34 12.79 -12.94
C SER A 134 -5.20 13.20 -14.14
N LYS A 135 -5.21 14.49 -14.50
CA LYS A 135 -5.91 15.00 -15.70
C LYS A 135 -5.37 14.37 -16.98
N VAL A 136 -4.05 14.35 -17.18
CA VAL A 136 -3.45 13.75 -18.38
C VAL A 136 -3.82 12.27 -18.50
N LYS A 137 -3.72 11.50 -17.42
CA LYS A 137 -4.01 10.06 -17.41
C LYS A 137 -5.47 9.70 -17.63
N THR A 138 -6.40 10.62 -17.37
CA THR A 138 -7.85 10.42 -17.46
C THR A 138 -8.49 11.10 -18.68
N THR A 139 -7.74 11.92 -19.42
CA THR A 139 -8.25 12.60 -20.62
C THR A 139 -8.36 11.61 -21.78
N LYS A 140 -9.58 11.44 -22.31
CA LYS A 140 -9.81 10.64 -23.52
C LYS A 140 -9.21 11.38 -24.73
N LEU A 141 -8.51 10.64 -25.58
CA LEU A 141 -8.01 11.17 -26.85
C LEU A 141 -9.15 11.18 -27.88
N ASP A 142 -9.30 12.31 -28.57
CA ASP A 142 -10.22 12.48 -29.68
C ASP A 142 -9.44 12.29 -30.99
N ILE A 143 -9.60 11.13 -31.62
CA ILE A 143 -8.84 10.76 -32.83
C ILE A 143 -9.12 11.72 -34.00
N GLY A 144 -10.31 12.35 -34.04
CA GLY A 144 -10.64 13.32 -35.09
C GLY A 144 -9.94 14.67 -34.95
N LYS A 145 -9.21 14.89 -33.85
CA LYS A 145 -8.46 16.13 -33.57
C LYS A 145 -6.95 15.92 -33.48
N LEU A 146 -6.47 14.73 -33.82
CA LEU A 146 -5.05 14.41 -33.97
C LEU A 146 -4.62 14.65 -35.42
#